data_AF-A0A952P1E8-F1
#
_entry.id   AF-A0A952P1E8-F1
#
_cell.length_a   1.000
_cell.length_b   1.000
_cell.length_c   1.000
_cell.angle_alpha   90.00
_cell.angle_beta   90.00
_cell.angle_gamma   90.00
#
_symmetry.space_group_name_H-M   'P 1'
#
loop_
_entity.id
_entity.type
_entity.pdbx_description
1 polymer ?
#
loop_
_entity_poly.entity_id
_entity_poly.type
_entity_poly.pdbx_seq_one_letter_code
_entity_poly.pdbx_strand_id
1 'polypeptide(L)'
;MRSTKLIVGILSFACLAWASDPAAAPHAETPATTAAPAGPAAKVVVVKEVPSDFQLPPSLWDQLLSHSQIKEVKASVEGQEDEVQGSSVLFHELTVRLSEKNPGVLKQPVIEYQFPKGGGQIDLSEVTTGNPGTFFVKFETGGTDNPTFEGFHLSKARKRKVDDRIFGGGCKSFTKITKLVKSGGQGTGLPFNTTRDLHVSALGGHFLFSWSDGDATTVTQVKFFDSTKPQYSCQSASGATE
;
A
#
# COMPACT_ATOMS: atom_id res chain seq x y z
N MET A 1 8.54 -7.77 53.02
CA MET A 1 8.55 -9.16 53.52
C MET A 1 7.32 -9.88 52.96
N ARG A 2 7.46 -11.19 52.61
CA ARG A 2 6.58 -12.06 51.79
C ARG A 2 6.83 -11.89 50.27
N SER A 3 7.61 -12.68 49.53
CA SER A 3 8.06 -14.10 49.52
C SER A 3 6.99 -15.14 49.16
N THR A 4 6.88 -15.50 47.87
CA THR A 4 6.50 -16.86 47.43
C THR A 4 6.89 -17.19 45.96
N LYS A 5 7.86 -18.11 45.81
CA LYS A 5 8.01 -19.29 44.91
C LYS A 5 7.44 -19.20 43.47
N LEU A 6 8.22 -19.25 42.38
CA LEU A 6 9.01 -20.35 41.78
C LEU A 6 8.19 -21.63 41.45
N ILE A 7 7.89 -21.85 40.17
CA ILE A 7 7.57 -23.17 39.59
C ILE A 7 8.39 -23.31 38.29
N VAL A 8 9.25 -24.32 38.30
CA VAL A 8 10.01 -24.88 37.17
C VAL A 8 9.17 -26.03 36.61
N GLY A 9 9.03 -26.09 35.29
CA GLY A 9 8.36 -27.20 34.59
C GLY A 9 9.18 -27.63 33.38
N ILE A 10 10.01 -28.64 33.58
CA ILE A 10 10.73 -29.39 32.54
C ILE A 10 9.80 -30.50 32.05
N LEU A 11 9.63 -30.65 30.73
CA LEU A 11 9.20 -31.93 30.16
C LEU A 11 9.99 -32.22 28.88
N SER A 12 10.95 -33.14 29.03
CA SER A 12 11.56 -33.90 27.94
C SER A 12 10.59 -34.99 27.47
N PHE A 13 10.46 -35.17 26.16
CA PHE A 13 10.12 -36.47 25.59
C PHE A 13 11.00 -36.71 24.36
N ALA A 14 11.98 -37.60 24.56
CA ALA A 14 12.62 -38.33 23.49
C ALA A 14 11.84 -39.63 23.29
N CYS A 15 11.56 -40.00 22.04
CA CYS A 15 11.25 -41.38 21.68
C CYS A 15 12.02 -41.77 20.42
N LEU A 16 12.57 -42.97 20.51
CA LEU A 16 13.52 -43.60 19.62
C LEU A 16 12.90 -44.11 18.32
N ALA A 17 13.73 -44.02 17.28
CA ALA A 17 14.02 -45.00 16.22
C ALA A 17 13.15 -46.25 16.06
N TRP A 18 12.80 -46.54 14.79
CA TRP A 18 12.93 -47.90 14.25
C TRP A 18 13.37 -47.87 12.78
N ALA A 19 14.39 -48.68 12.50
CA ALA A 19 14.96 -48.97 11.19
C ALA A 19 14.43 -50.33 10.71
N SER A 20 14.31 -50.52 9.39
CA SER A 20 14.30 -51.83 8.72
C SER A 20 14.61 -51.66 7.23
N ASP A 21 15.83 -52.05 6.84
CA ASP A 21 16.35 -52.41 5.50
C ASP A 21 15.72 -53.74 4.99
N PRO A 22 16.11 -54.37 3.85
CA PRO A 22 16.48 -53.91 2.49
C PRO A 22 15.87 -54.81 1.35
N ALA A 23 16.34 -54.60 0.11
CA ALA A 23 16.45 -55.55 -1.03
C ALA A 23 15.32 -55.63 -2.08
N ALA A 24 15.62 -55.26 -3.34
CA ALA A 24 15.95 -56.21 -4.42
C ALA A 24 15.90 -55.57 -5.83
N ALA A 25 17.09 -55.48 -6.46
CA ALA A 25 17.44 -55.84 -7.86
C ALA A 25 16.70 -55.26 -9.11
N PRO A 26 17.37 -55.27 -10.28
CA PRO A 26 17.22 -54.28 -11.34
C PRO A 26 16.42 -54.77 -12.55
N HIS A 27 15.73 -53.86 -13.22
CA HIS A 27 15.35 -54.03 -14.63
C HIS A 27 15.72 -52.80 -15.42
N ALA A 28 16.63 -53.02 -16.36
CA ALA A 28 16.94 -52.12 -17.45
C ALA A 28 15.78 -52.13 -18.44
N GLU A 29 15.21 -50.96 -18.72
CA GLU A 29 14.51 -50.70 -19.97
C GLU A 29 15.03 -49.38 -20.57
N THR A 30 15.43 -49.51 -21.83
CA THR A 30 15.97 -48.52 -22.74
C THR A 30 15.02 -47.32 -22.91
N PRO A 31 15.55 -46.08 -23.04
CA PRO A 31 14.74 -44.89 -23.23
C PRO A 31 14.17 -44.85 -24.66
N ALA A 32 12.86 -45.05 -24.79
CA ALA A 32 12.14 -44.65 -25.99
C ALA A 32 11.88 -43.14 -25.91
N THR A 33 12.76 -42.35 -26.54
CA THR A 33 12.53 -40.94 -26.83
C THR A 33 11.35 -40.83 -27.80
N THR A 34 10.13 -40.75 -27.26
CA THR A 34 8.99 -40.22 -28.00
C THR A 34 9.07 -38.70 -27.87
N ALA A 35 9.57 -38.05 -28.91
CA ALA A 35 9.48 -36.61 -29.07
C ALA A 35 8.00 -36.22 -29.06
N ALA A 36 7.53 -35.72 -27.92
CA ALA A 36 6.25 -35.05 -27.83
C ALA A 36 6.27 -33.86 -28.82
N PRO A 37 5.18 -33.62 -29.57
CA PRO A 37 5.10 -32.44 -30.41
C PRO A 37 5.28 -31.21 -29.53
N ALA A 38 6.25 -30.36 -29.88
CA ALA A 38 6.45 -29.06 -29.26
C ALA A 38 5.13 -28.29 -29.38
N GLY A 39 4.34 -28.31 -28.30
CA GLY A 39 3.18 -27.45 -28.16
C GLY A 39 3.64 -26.00 -28.35
N PRO A 40 2.78 -25.13 -28.92
CA PRO A 40 3.15 -23.74 -29.14
C PRO A 40 3.68 -23.17 -27.83
N ALA A 41 4.90 -22.62 -27.87
CA ALA A 41 5.56 -22.01 -26.73
C ALA A 41 4.56 -21.10 -26.02
N ALA A 42 4.24 -21.42 -24.77
CA ALA A 42 3.32 -20.62 -23.98
C ALA A 42 3.88 -19.21 -23.95
N LYS A 43 3.15 -18.27 -24.56
CA LYS A 43 3.48 -16.85 -24.50
C LYS A 43 3.26 -16.45 -23.05
N VAL A 44 4.35 -16.44 -22.26
CA VAL A 44 4.35 -15.90 -20.91
C VAL A 44 4.06 -14.41 -21.06
N VAL A 45 2.79 -14.05 -20.95
CA VAL A 45 2.38 -12.66 -20.84
C VAL A 45 2.69 -12.26 -19.41
N VAL A 46 3.84 -11.62 -19.21
CA VAL A 46 4.14 -10.92 -17.96
C VAL A 46 3.15 -9.78 -17.85
N VAL A 47 2.05 -10.01 -17.13
CA VAL A 47 1.04 -8.99 -16.87
C VAL A 47 1.71 -7.95 -15.98
N LYS A 48 1.94 -6.77 -16.54
CA LYS A 48 2.48 -5.61 -15.83
C LYS A 48 1.39 -5.13 -14.85
N GLU A 49 1.41 -5.63 -13.62
CA GLU A 49 0.51 -5.20 -12.51
C GLU A 49 0.92 -3.81 -11.96
N VAL A 50 1.37 -2.88 -12.81
CA VAL A 50 1.64 -1.49 -12.40
C VAL A 50 0.43 -0.66 -12.81
N PRO A 51 -0.38 -0.13 -11.87
CA PRO A 51 -1.47 0.76 -12.19
C PRO A 51 -0.94 1.99 -12.97
N SER A 52 -1.62 2.36 -14.05
CA SER A 52 -1.18 3.49 -14.91
C SER A 52 -1.22 4.85 -14.20
N ASP A 53 -1.86 4.92 -13.03
CA ASP A 53 -1.97 6.08 -12.15
C ASP A 53 -0.90 6.11 -11.03
N PHE A 54 -0.01 5.12 -10.98
CA PHE A 54 1.11 5.10 -10.03
C PHE A 54 2.16 6.16 -10.38
N GLN A 55 1.99 7.36 -9.82
CA GLN A 55 2.90 8.49 -10.02
C GLN A 55 3.62 8.87 -8.74
N LEU A 56 4.90 8.52 -8.69
CA LEU A 56 5.79 8.90 -7.59
C LEU A 56 6.85 9.91 -8.03
N PRO A 57 7.06 11.00 -7.27
CA PRO A 57 8.20 11.87 -7.48
C PRO A 57 9.50 11.08 -7.38
N PRO A 58 10.50 11.33 -8.24
CA PRO A 58 11.80 10.65 -8.19
C PRO A 58 12.44 10.67 -6.80
N SER A 59 12.32 11.78 -6.07
CA SER A 59 12.88 11.92 -4.71
C SER A 59 12.23 11.01 -3.67
N LEU A 60 11.00 10.53 -3.91
CA LEU A 60 10.35 9.59 -3.00
C LEU A 60 10.77 8.15 -3.29
N TRP A 61 11.05 7.81 -4.56
CA TRP A 61 11.67 6.54 -4.90
C TRP A 61 12.99 6.34 -4.17
N ASP A 62 13.79 7.40 -4.05
CA ASP A 62 15.07 7.37 -3.36
C ASP A 62 14.93 7.12 -1.84
N GLN A 63 13.74 7.33 -1.26
CA GLN A 63 13.46 7.00 0.15
C GLN A 63 12.83 5.60 0.32
N LEU A 64 12.09 5.13 -0.68
CA LEU A 64 11.36 3.85 -0.63
C LEU A 64 12.21 2.66 -1.01
N LEU A 65 13.20 2.87 -1.89
CA LEU A 65 13.96 1.81 -2.52
C LEU A 65 15.45 1.99 -2.27
N SER A 66 16.16 0.87 -2.12
CA SER A 66 17.62 0.90 -2.15
C SER A 66 18.12 1.33 -3.54
N HIS A 67 19.33 1.90 -3.62
CA HIS A 67 19.89 2.41 -4.88
C HIS A 67 19.92 1.40 -6.04
N SER A 68 20.00 0.10 -5.74
CA SER A 68 19.92 -0.97 -6.75
C SER A 68 18.51 -1.12 -7.32
N GLN A 69 17.48 -1.03 -6.48
CA GLN A 69 16.06 -1.18 -6.85
C GLN A 69 15.50 0.06 -7.58
N ILE A 70 16.05 1.24 -7.31
CA ILE A 70 15.60 2.51 -7.94
C ILE A 70 15.73 2.47 -9.47
N LYS A 71 16.85 1.95 -9.98
CA LYS A 71 17.10 1.88 -11.44
C LYS A 71 16.09 0.99 -12.15
N GLU A 72 15.76 -0.11 -11.49
CA GLU A 72 14.87 -1.15 -11.98
C GLU A 72 13.41 -0.68 -12.05
N VAL A 73 12.96 0.02 -11.00
CA VAL A 73 11.58 0.51 -10.90
C VAL A 73 11.35 1.78 -11.73
N LYS A 74 12.33 2.69 -11.79
CA LYS A 74 12.23 3.87 -12.69
C LYS A 74 12.09 3.43 -14.15
N ALA A 75 12.87 2.45 -14.61
CA ALA A 75 12.72 1.88 -15.96
C ALA A 75 11.32 1.28 -16.19
N SER A 76 10.80 0.52 -15.21
CA SER A 76 9.49 -0.13 -15.31
C SER A 76 8.31 0.85 -15.31
N VAL A 77 8.36 1.92 -14.51
CA VAL A 77 7.28 2.89 -14.32
C VAL A 77 7.28 3.99 -15.41
N GLU A 78 8.45 4.40 -15.91
CA GLU A 78 8.58 5.49 -16.89
C GLU A 78 8.44 5.03 -18.35
N GLY A 79 8.15 3.75 -18.59
CA GLY A 79 7.79 3.26 -19.93
C GLY A 79 8.95 3.11 -20.91
N GLN A 80 10.20 3.04 -20.43
CA GLN A 80 11.33 2.61 -21.24
C GLN A 80 11.44 1.09 -21.14
N GLU A 81 11.07 0.41 -22.22
CA GLU A 81 11.18 -1.04 -22.39
C GLU A 81 12.65 -1.47 -22.28
N ASP A 82 12.94 -2.26 -21.25
CA ASP A 82 13.64 -3.53 -21.38
C ASP A 82 13.20 -4.40 -20.20
N GLU A 83 12.98 -5.68 -20.48
CA GLU A 83 12.40 -6.67 -19.58
C GLU A 83 13.11 -6.69 -18.23
N VAL A 84 12.48 -6.09 -17.22
CA VAL A 84 12.95 -6.13 -15.84
C VAL A 84 12.61 -7.52 -15.26
N GLN A 85 13.44 -8.50 -15.58
CA GLN A 85 13.49 -9.77 -14.85
C GLN A 85 14.23 -9.53 -13.53
N GLY A 86 13.48 -9.42 -12.44
CA GLY A 86 14.07 -9.36 -11.09
C GLY A 86 13.48 -8.33 -10.13
N SER A 87 12.40 -7.62 -10.48
CA SER A 87 11.92 -6.53 -9.64
C SER A 87 11.55 -7.07 -8.26
N SER A 88 12.43 -6.79 -7.31
CA SER A 88 12.19 -7.00 -5.89
C SER A 88 11.01 -6.16 -5.38
N VAL A 89 10.40 -5.33 -6.22
CA VAL A 89 9.18 -4.60 -5.86
C VAL A 89 7.93 -5.41 -6.16
N LEU A 90 7.14 -5.64 -5.11
CA LEU A 90 5.86 -6.34 -5.18
C LEU A 90 4.71 -5.36 -4.92
N PHE A 91 3.66 -5.42 -5.72
CA PHE A 91 2.46 -4.63 -5.48
C PHE A 91 1.49 -5.39 -4.59
N HIS A 92 0.90 -4.71 -3.60
CA HIS A 92 -0.04 -5.32 -2.65
C HIS A 92 -1.41 -4.69 -2.71
N GLU A 93 -2.42 -5.48 -2.34
CA GLU A 93 -3.80 -5.01 -2.17
C GLU A 93 -3.89 -4.00 -1.03
N LEU A 94 -4.94 -3.20 -1.06
CA LEU A 94 -5.18 -2.18 -0.04
C LEU A 94 -6.66 -2.07 0.24
N THR A 95 -7.03 -2.21 1.51
CA THR A 95 -8.38 -1.90 1.96
C THR A 95 -8.40 -0.53 2.63
N VAL A 96 -9.32 0.33 2.21
CA VAL A 96 -9.53 1.66 2.77
C VAL A 96 -10.94 1.75 3.33
N ARG A 97 -11.03 1.99 4.63
CA ARG A 97 -12.31 2.10 5.33
C ARG A 97 -12.56 3.51 5.80
N LEU A 98 -13.71 4.06 5.43
CA LEU A 98 -14.21 5.35 5.87
C LEU A 98 -15.36 5.11 6.85
N SER A 99 -15.35 5.78 8.01
CA SER A 99 -16.41 5.62 9.01
C SER A 99 -16.81 6.94 9.64
N GLU A 100 -18.09 7.15 9.84
CA GLU A 100 -18.59 8.36 10.45
C GLU A 100 -18.21 8.45 11.93
N LYS A 101 -17.76 9.64 12.35
CA LYS A 101 -17.78 10.03 13.76
C LYS A 101 -19.06 10.81 14.08
N ASN A 102 -19.50 11.66 13.15
CA ASN A 102 -20.74 12.42 13.22
C ASN A 102 -21.71 11.88 12.15
N PRO A 103 -22.95 11.51 12.52
CA PRO A 103 -23.91 10.97 11.56
C PRO A 103 -24.23 11.92 10.40
N GLY A 104 -24.34 11.36 9.19
CA GLY A 104 -24.74 12.07 7.98
C GLY A 104 -23.66 12.92 7.32
N VAL A 105 -22.38 12.74 7.70
CA VAL A 105 -21.20 13.37 7.06
C VAL A 105 -20.78 12.61 5.80
N LEU A 106 -20.91 11.28 5.83
CA LEU A 106 -20.73 10.37 4.72
C LEU A 106 -22.09 9.93 4.17
N LYS A 107 -22.13 9.51 2.91
CA LYS A 107 -23.37 9.00 2.29
C LYS A 107 -23.83 7.67 2.91
N GLN A 108 -22.90 6.92 3.50
CA GLN A 108 -23.17 5.74 4.30
C GLN A 108 -22.33 5.79 5.58
N PRO A 109 -22.83 5.26 6.72
CA PRO A 109 -22.11 5.33 8.00
C PRO A 109 -20.72 4.70 7.98
N VAL A 110 -20.54 3.66 7.17
CA VAL A 110 -19.28 2.98 6.92
C VAL A 110 -19.20 2.65 5.44
N ILE A 111 -18.06 2.97 4.80
CA ILE A 111 -17.77 2.67 3.40
C ILE A 111 -16.42 1.97 3.36
N GLU A 112 -16.32 0.87 2.62
CA GLU A 112 -15.09 0.10 2.46
C GLU A 112 -14.75 -0.02 0.98
N TYR A 113 -13.51 0.31 0.65
CA TYR A 113 -12.93 0.14 -0.68
C TYR A 113 -11.86 -0.94 -0.61
N GLN A 114 -11.98 -1.95 -1.45
CA GLN A 114 -10.98 -2.99 -1.61
C GLN A 114 -10.29 -2.75 -2.96
N PHE A 115 -9.03 -2.32 -2.91
CA PHE A 115 -8.24 -2.08 -4.09
C PHE A 115 -7.40 -3.32 -4.44
N PRO A 116 -7.25 -3.61 -5.74
CA PRO A 116 -6.32 -4.64 -6.17
C PRO A 116 -4.87 -4.21 -5.90
N LYS A 117 -3.93 -5.09 -6.25
CA LYS A 117 -2.50 -4.80 -6.13
C LYS A 117 -2.13 -3.48 -6.79
N GLY A 118 -1.40 -2.66 -6.04
CA GLY A 118 -0.94 -1.35 -6.50
C GLY A 118 -1.91 -0.21 -6.23
N GLY A 119 -3.12 -0.52 -5.76
CA GLY A 119 -4.02 0.48 -5.18
C GLY A 119 -5.09 1.04 -6.12
N GLY A 120 -5.49 2.28 -5.87
CA GLY A 120 -6.50 2.97 -6.68
C GLY A 120 -6.81 4.38 -6.20
N GLN A 121 -8.01 4.86 -6.53
CA GLN A 121 -8.41 6.24 -6.27
C GLN A 121 -9.82 6.34 -5.69
N ILE A 122 -10.03 7.35 -4.83
CA ILE A 122 -11.30 7.67 -4.18
C ILE A 122 -11.65 9.13 -4.47
N ASP A 123 -12.83 9.34 -5.06
CA ASP A 123 -13.44 10.65 -5.20
C ASP A 123 -14.28 11.00 -3.96
N LEU A 124 -13.84 11.97 -3.17
CA LEU A 124 -14.49 12.41 -1.94
C LEU A 124 -15.90 12.99 -2.18
N SER A 125 -16.20 13.48 -3.39
CA SER A 125 -17.55 13.96 -3.74
C SER A 125 -18.57 12.81 -3.86
N GLU A 126 -18.09 11.60 -4.15
CA GLU A 126 -18.92 10.40 -4.20
C GLU A 126 -19.21 9.84 -2.81
N VAL A 127 -18.39 10.19 -1.82
CA VAL A 127 -18.44 9.62 -0.47
C VAL A 127 -19.08 10.56 0.55
N THR A 128 -18.83 11.86 0.45
CA THR A 128 -19.29 12.85 1.44
C THR A 128 -20.65 13.45 1.07
N THR A 129 -21.40 13.92 2.07
CA THR A 129 -22.72 14.57 1.86
C THR A 129 -22.63 16.08 1.75
N GLY A 130 -21.50 16.68 2.16
CA GLY A 130 -21.34 18.13 2.34
C GLY A 130 -21.71 18.63 3.74
N ASN A 131 -22.30 17.78 4.60
CA ASN A 131 -22.61 18.16 5.98
C ASN A 131 -21.32 18.33 6.81
N PRO A 132 -21.26 19.34 7.70
CA PRO A 132 -20.11 19.55 8.56
C PRO A 132 -20.03 18.47 9.64
N GLY A 133 -18.82 17.93 9.85
CA GLY A 133 -18.54 16.98 10.91
C GLY A 133 -17.21 16.27 10.69
N THR A 134 -17.03 15.13 11.35
CA THR A 134 -15.81 14.34 11.27
C THR A 134 -16.12 12.91 10.82
N PHE A 135 -15.21 12.35 10.04
CA PHE A 135 -15.15 10.92 9.74
C PHE A 135 -13.72 10.43 9.92
N PHE A 136 -13.53 9.12 10.00
CA PHE A 136 -12.22 8.47 10.07
C PHE A 136 -11.89 7.78 8.76
N VAL A 137 -10.60 7.77 8.40
CA VAL A 137 -10.05 6.96 7.30
C VAL A 137 -9.05 5.98 7.89
N LYS A 138 -9.24 4.69 7.64
CA LYS A 138 -8.33 3.62 8.05
C LYS A 138 -7.74 2.94 6.81
N PHE A 139 -6.44 2.70 6.84
CA PHE A 139 -5.70 1.97 5.82
C PHE A 139 -5.35 0.59 6.36
N GLU A 140 -5.72 -0.45 5.62
CA GLU A 140 -5.46 -1.85 5.95
C GLU A 140 -4.59 -2.41 4.82
N THR A 141 -3.27 -2.35 5.06
CA THR A 141 -2.24 -2.70 4.06
C THR A 141 -1.63 -4.08 4.31
N GLY A 142 -2.00 -4.79 5.39
CA GLY A 142 -1.32 -6.01 5.85
C GLY A 142 0.09 -5.81 6.42
N GLY A 143 0.83 -4.80 5.96
CA GLY A 143 2.22 -4.53 6.34
C GLY A 143 2.44 -3.63 7.58
N THR A 144 1.41 -3.06 8.19
CA THR A 144 1.57 -2.03 9.26
C THR A 144 2.39 -2.51 10.47
N ASP A 145 2.31 -3.80 10.80
CA ASP A 145 3.05 -4.41 11.91
C ASP A 145 4.51 -4.76 11.55
N ASN A 146 4.89 -4.68 10.26
CA ASN A 146 6.25 -4.89 9.82
C ASN A 146 7.16 -3.76 10.37
N PRO A 147 8.35 -4.09 10.93
CA PRO A 147 9.27 -3.09 11.47
C PRO A 147 9.78 -2.08 10.42
N THR A 148 9.86 -2.50 9.17
CA THR A 148 10.29 -1.69 8.02
C THR A 148 9.15 -0.89 7.37
N PHE A 149 7.93 -1.00 7.89
CA PHE A 149 6.78 -0.29 7.33
C PHE A 149 7.00 1.22 7.32
N GLU A 150 6.81 1.81 6.14
CA GLU A 150 6.83 3.23 5.90
C GLU A 150 5.54 3.70 5.25
N GLY A 151 5.08 4.88 5.64
CA GLY A 151 3.92 5.53 5.06
C GLY A 151 4.25 6.97 4.69
N PHE A 152 3.80 7.40 3.52
CA PHE A 152 4.02 8.75 3.00
C PHE A 152 2.70 9.34 2.48
N HIS A 153 2.49 10.63 2.72
CA HIS A 153 1.44 11.40 2.09
C HIS A 153 2.06 12.41 1.14
N LEU A 154 1.81 12.26 -0.16
CA LEU A 154 2.16 13.21 -1.20
C LEU A 154 0.95 14.10 -1.48
N SER A 155 0.97 15.31 -0.92
CA SER A 155 -0.12 16.27 -1.07
C SER A 155 -0.22 16.76 -2.51
N LYS A 156 -1.43 16.62 -3.07
CA LYS A 156 -1.85 17.24 -4.34
C LYS A 156 -2.88 18.35 -4.12
N ALA A 157 -3.13 18.71 -2.85
CA ALA A 157 -3.97 19.83 -2.47
C ALA A 157 -3.15 21.11 -2.18
N ARG A 158 -3.75 22.26 -2.47
CA ARG A 158 -3.22 23.59 -2.12
C ARG A 158 -3.31 23.82 -0.62
N LYS A 159 -2.37 24.63 -0.09
CA LYS A 159 -2.48 25.14 1.28
C LYS A 159 -3.64 26.12 1.36
N ARG A 160 -4.44 26.04 2.43
CA ARG A 160 -5.52 26.98 2.71
C ARG A 160 -5.42 27.49 4.13
N LYS A 161 -5.63 28.79 4.30
CA LYS A 161 -5.76 29.41 5.61
C LYS A 161 -7.24 29.44 6.00
N VAL A 162 -7.57 28.84 7.14
CA VAL A 162 -8.93 28.75 7.67
C VAL A 162 -8.87 28.97 9.18
N ASP A 163 -9.49 30.04 9.69
CA ASP A 163 -9.39 30.50 11.09
C ASP A 163 -7.96 30.50 11.63
N ASP A 164 -7.08 31.21 10.92
CA ASP A 164 -5.65 31.34 11.24
C ASP A 164 -4.82 30.05 11.26
N ARG A 165 -5.40 28.92 10.85
CA ARG A 165 -4.70 27.65 10.69
C ARG A 165 -4.50 27.31 9.23
N ILE A 166 -3.34 26.75 8.91
CA ILE A 166 -3.01 26.28 7.57
C ILE A 166 -3.40 24.81 7.45
N PHE A 167 -4.20 24.49 6.45
CA PHE A 167 -4.61 23.13 6.11
C PHE A 167 -4.04 22.72 4.76
N GLY A 168 -3.75 21.42 4.65
CA GLY A 168 -3.12 20.80 3.50
C GLY A 168 -1.60 20.93 3.47
N GLY A 169 -0.94 19.99 2.78
CA GLY A 169 0.52 19.98 2.67
C GLY A 169 1.05 21.03 1.69
N GLY A 170 0.22 21.41 0.71
CA GLY A 170 0.64 22.24 -0.43
C GLY A 170 1.16 21.40 -1.60
N CYS A 171 1.31 22.07 -2.73
CA CYS A 171 1.66 21.41 -3.98
C CYS A 171 3.06 20.82 -3.95
N LYS A 172 3.18 19.56 -4.39
CA LYS A 172 4.46 18.81 -4.48
C LYS A 172 5.15 18.61 -3.13
N SER A 173 4.43 18.77 -2.02
CA SER A 173 4.95 18.44 -0.69
C SER A 173 4.66 16.97 -0.39
N PHE A 174 5.60 16.31 0.27
CA PHE A 174 5.38 15.00 0.85
C PHE A 174 5.69 15.02 2.34
N THR A 175 5.07 14.13 3.09
CA THR A 175 5.26 14.01 4.53
C THR A 175 5.25 12.55 4.93
N LYS A 176 6.22 12.13 5.75
CA LYS A 176 6.24 10.79 6.32
C LYS A 176 5.13 10.68 7.38
N ILE A 177 4.20 9.75 7.16
CA ILE A 177 3.04 9.50 8.00
C ILE A 177 3.10 8.12 8.69
N THR A 178 4.23 7.41 8.62
CA THR A 178 4.42 6.08 9.24
C THR A 178 3.86 6.00 10.66
N LYS A 179 4.27 6.93 11.54
CA LYS A 179 3.82 6.93 12.95
C LYS A 179 2.33 7.13 13.06
N LEU A 180 1.79 8.07 12.27
CA LEU A 180 0.37 8.41 12.25
C LEU A 180 -0.47 7.20 11.81
N VAL A 181 -0.03 6.49 10.77
CA VAL A 181 -0.71 5.30 10.24
C VAL A 181 -0.58 4.12 11.20
N LYS A 182 0.59 3.88 11.80
CA LYS A 182 0.74 2.82 12.82
C LYS A 182 -0.14 3.09 14.04
N SER A 183 -0.16 4.32 14.57
CA SER A 183 -0.98 4.67 15.73
C SER A 183 -2.48 4.73 15.42
N GLY A 184 -2.85 5.24 14.24
CA GLY A 184 -4.24 5.45 13.83
C GLY A 184 -4.88 4.21 13.21
N GLY A 185 -4.09 3.37 12.53
CA GLY A 185 -4.50 2.11 11.91
C GLY A 185 -4.76 0.99 12.92
N GLN A 186 -4.16 1.05 14.10
CA GLN A 186 -4.49 0.16 15.22
C GLN A 186 -5.74 0.62 16.02
N GLY A 187 -6.30 1.80 15.71
CA GLY A 187 -7.50 2.37 16.34
C GLY A 187 -8.67 2.57 15.37
N THR A 188 -9.42 3.66 15.54
CA THR A 188 -10.59 4.01 14.71
C THR A 188 -10.25 4.57 13.32
N GLY A 189 -8.97 4.78 13.02
CA GLY A 189 -8.50 5.48 11.82
C GLY A 189 -8.14 6.95 12.06
N LEU A 190 -7.68 7.61 11.00
CA LEU A 190 -7.26 9.01 11.00
C LEU A 190 -8.46 9.95 10.86
N PRO A 191 -8.65 10.93 11.76
CA PRO A 191 -9.81 11.82 11.70
C PRO A 191 -9.65 12.90 10.62
N PHE A 192 -10.72 13.12 9.85
CA PHE A 192 -10.83 14.19 8.87
C PHE A 192 -12.14 14.94 9.02
N ASN A 193 -12.06 16.27 8.92
CA ASN A 193 -13.18 17.17 9.18
C ASN A 193 -13.73 17.73 7.86
N THR A 194 -15.05 17.67 7.66
CA THR A 194 -15.71 18.14 6.44
C THR A 194 -16.11 19.61 6.46
N THR A 195 -16.14 20.26 7.62
CA THR A 195 -16.48 21.69 7.75
C THR A 195 -15.60 22.51 6.83
N ARG A 196 -16.20 23.33 5.95
CA ARG A 196 -15.48 24.18 4.97
C ARG A 196 -14.49 23.42 4.08
N ASP A 197 -14.79 22.15 3.79
CA ASP A 197 -13.98 21.28 2.92
C ASP A 197 -12.56 21.03 3.42
N LEU A 198 -12.33 21.06 4.74
CA LEU A 198 -10.99 20.84 5.30
C LEU A 198 -10.42 19.47 4.92
N HIS A 199 -11.26 18.43 4.88
CA HIS A 199 -10.90 17.09 4.44
C HIS A 199 -10.30 17.06 3.03
N VAL A 200 -10.82 17.84 2.07
CA VAL A 200 -10.29 17.87 0.69
C VAL A 200 -8.85 18.36 0.68
N SER A 201 -8.53 19.35 1.54
CA SER A 201 -7.17 19.89 1.63
C SER A 201 -6.23 18.99 2.42
N ALA A 202 -6.73 18.29 3.43
CA ALA A 202 -5.93 17.40 4.27
C ALA A 202 -5.67 16.03 3.62
N LEU A 203 -6.66 15.46 2.91
CA LEU A 203 -6.58 14.17 2.23
C LEU A 203 -6.10 14.26 0.78
N GLY A 204 -6.32 15.40 0.11
CA GLY A 204 -6.09 15.51 -1.33
C GLY A 204 -4.64 15.22 -1.70
N GLY A 205 -4.40 14.09 -2.36
CA GLY A 205 -3.06 13.57 -2.55
C GLY A 205 -3.00 12.06 -2.72
N HIS A 206 -1.78 11.54 -2.66
CA HIS A 206 -1.49 10.10 -2.67
C HIS A 206 -1.00 9.69 -1.29
N PHE A 207 -1.57 8.62 -0.76
CA PHE A 207 -1.07 7.90 0.39
C PHE A 207 -0.34 6.68 -0.12
N LEU A 208 0.91 6.53 0.26
CA LEU A 208 1.79 5.47 -0.22
C LEU A 208 2.33 4.71 0.97
N PHE A 209 2.34 3.40 0.86
CA PHE A 209 2.79 2.50 1.91
C PHE A 209 3.79 1.51 1.34
N SER A 210 4.85 1.25 2.09
CA SER A 210 5.86 0.27 1.72
C SER A 210 6.37 -0.48 2.94
N TRP A 211 6.83 -1.70 2.72
CA TRP A 211 7.57 -2.49 3.72
C TRP A 211 8.42 -3.52 3.00
N SER A 212 9.51 -3.91 3.62
CA SER A 212 10.41 -4.94 3.12
C SER A 212 10.15 -6.29 3.79
N ASP A 213 10.25 -7.35 2.99
CA ASP A 213 10.28 -8.73 3.43
C ASP A 213 11.44 -9.44 2.71
N GLY A 214 12.54 -9.66 3.44
CA GLY A 214 13.82 -10.05 2.86
C GLY A 214 14.32 -9.00 1.85
N ASP A 215 14.63 -9.46 0.64
CA ASP A 215 15.09 -8.60 -0.46
C ASP A 215 13.95 -7.92 -1.21
N ALA A 216 12.69 -8.30 -0.95
CA ALA A 216 11.52 -7.76 -1.62
C ALA A 216 10.97 -6.53 -0.90
N THR A 217 10.67 -5.46 -1.63
CA THR A 217 9.95 -4.28 -1.15
C THR A 217 8.53 -4.31 -1.66
N THR A 218 7.58 -4.48 -0.75
CA THR A 218 6.16 -4.40 -1.09
C THR A 218 5.69 -2.95 -1.08
N VAL A 219 4.85 -2.56 -2.05
CA VAL A 219 4.29 -1.22 -2.17
C VAL A 219 2.79 -1.24 -2.48
N THR A 220 2.06 -0.26 -1.97
CA THR A 220 0.67 0.02 -2.36
C THR A 220 0.33 1.50 -2.16
N GLN A 221 -0.75 1.98 -2.78
CA GLN A 221 -1.16 3.38 -2.66
C GLN A 221 -2.67 3.59 -2.72
N VAL A 222 -3.12 4.76 -2.28
CA VAL A 222 -4.44 5.27 -2.61
C VAL A 222 -4.38 6.77 -2.86
N LYS A 223 -5.06 7.22 -3.92
CA LYS A 223 -5.22 8.63 -4.22
C LYS A 223 -6.59 9.12 -3.74
N PHE A 224 -6.62 10.22 -3.00
CA PHE A 224 -7.85 10.95 -2.72
C PHE A 224 -7.90 12.23 -3.52
N PHE A 225 -9.06 12.51 -4.10
CA PHE A 225 -9.37 13.77 -4.78
C PHE A 225 -10.84 14.13 -4.59
N ASP A 226 -11.25 15.33 -4.96
CA ASP A 226 -12.66 15.73 -5.00
C ASP A 226 -12.91 16.38 -6.37
N SER A 227 -13.65 15.70 -7.25
CA SER A 227 -13.89 16.17 -8.62
C SER A 227 -14.71 17.46 -8.66
N THR A 228 -15.51 17.72 -7.62
CA THR A 228 -16.37 18.92 -7.53
C THR A 228 -15.63 20.13 -6.97
N LYS A 229 -14.43 19.96 -6.41
CA LYS A 229 -13.63 21.03 -5.81
C LYS A 229 -12.21 21.14 -6.41
N PRO A 230 -12.09 21.28 -7.74
CA PRO A 230 -10.80 21.39 -8.41
C PRO A 230 -9.96 22.56 -7.90
N GLN A 231 -10.58 23.66 -7.45
CA GLN A 231 -9.89 24.83 -6.89
C GLN A 231 -8.99 24.52 -5.69
N TYR A 232 -9.25 23.43 -4.97
CA TYR A 232 -8.40 22.99 -3.86
C TYR A 232 -7.26 22.06 -4.31
N SER A 233 -7.30 21.57 -5.56
CA SER A 233 -6.25 20.77 -6.18
C SER A 233 -5.14 21.64 -6.77
N CYS A 234 -3.94 21.07 -6.85
CA CYS A 234 -2.79 21.67 -7.52
C CYS A 234 -2.85 21.55 -9.04
N GLN A 235 -3.66 20.65 -9.59
CA GLN A 235 -3.76 20.45 -11.05
C GLN A 235 -4.56 21.56 -11.74
N SER A 236 -5.44 22.25 -11.03
CA SER A 236 -6.27 23.33 -11.58
C SER A 236 -5.52 24.66 -11.73
N ALA A 237 -4.22 24.70 -11.40
CA ALA A 237 -3.38 25.89 -11.54
C ALA A 237 -2.74 26.03 -12.94
N SER A 238 -2.61 24.94 -13.71
CA SER A 238 -1.84 24.96 -14.96
C SER A 238 -2.63 25.43 -16.19
N GLY A 239 -3.83 25.99 -15.99
CA GLY A 239 -4.67 26.56 -17.07
C GLY A 239 -5.06 28.02 -16.86
N ALA A 240 -4.58 28.67 -15.79
CA ALA A 240 -4.73 30.11 -15.62
C ALA A 240 -3.43 30.79 -16.05
N THR A 241 -3.21 30.84 -17.36
CA THR A 241 -2.24 31.77 -17.96
C THR A 241 -2.82 33.16 -17.78
N GLU A 242 -2.13 33.95 -16.96
CA GLU A 242 -2.25 35.41 -16.89
C GLU A 242 -1.74 36.04 -18.19
#